data_AF-A0A172Z2N2-F1
#
_entry.id   AF-A0A172Z2N2-F1
#
_cell.length_a   1.000
_cell.length_b   1.000
_cell.length_c   1.000
_cell.angle_alpha   90.00
_cell.angle_beta   90.00
_cell.angle_gamma   90.00
#
_symmetry.space_group_name_H-M   'P 1'
#
loop_
_entity.id
_entity.type
_entity.pdbx_description
1 polymer ?
#
loop_
_entity_poly.entity_id
_entity_poly.type
_entity_poly.pdbx_seq_one_letter_code
_entity_poly.pdbx_strand_id
1 'polypeptide(L)'
;MNTSLLSRLLLLILLLSPGAFAADDSGAVYFTNGVHNSEGCNQQNGNCIAERAPGDPSDPFFPAQWISDWTMYRVMNNYEKNPPPYSNPPSTLTPADYTVSKGTSYYDTAYIPADGDGFGAMMEHYEKYCLPIFPIKNNNYTCSFVSLGNKAYFLTYPQDRPKDMPACCMFSPMNHPPRQSFIEHLPYSAARSKNLNGSVQAYALDLQSPAGPILFGYAFNKQQSGSPPYRLPQSFFFSGDASVANAPIVSQNYTNFRIARPDPKQTWDQVAAMCPSNPPPCQLFEPPASQSNGHKAQWNQLMQRKP
;
A
#
# COMPACT_ATOMS: atom_id res chain seq x y z
N MET A 1 32.58 36.19 45.56
CA MET A 1 32.73 35.04 44.65
C MET A 1 31.60 35.10 43.62
N ASN A 2 31.96 35.26 42.35
CA ASN A 2 31.08 35.76 41.28
C ASN A 2 30.10 34.70 40.78
N THR A 3 28.85 34.76 41.27
CA THR A 3 27.68 34.00 40.78
C THR A 3 27.36 34.25 39.30
N SER A 4 27.95 35.28 38.69
CA SER A 4 27.81 35.66 37.28
C SER A 4 28.54 34.72 36.31
N LEU A 5 29.67 34.12 36.72
CA LEU A 5 30.46 33.24 35.85
C LEU A 5 29.90 31.80 35.79
N LEU A 6 29.39 31.26 36.91
CA LEU A 6 28.75 29.94 36.94
C LEU A 6 27.43 29.92 36.15
N SER A 7 26.64 30.99 36.22
CA SER A 7 25.37 31.09 35.49
C SER A 7 25.55 31.17 33.97
N ARG A 8 26.65 31.79 33.51
CA ARG A 8 26.98 31.86 32.07
C ARG A 8 27.54 30.54 31.53
N LEU A 9 28.21 29.75 32.37
CA LEU A 9 28.73 28.43 31.96
C LEU A 9 27.61 27.38 31.83
N LEU A 10 26.56 27.43 32.67
CA LEU A 10 25.42 26.52 32.57
C LEU A 10 24.57 26.74 31.31
N LEU A 11 24.43 28.00 30.86
CA LEU A 11 23.70 28.35 29.64
C LEU A 11 24.44 27.92 28.35
N LEU A 12 25.77 27.83 28.38
CA LEU A 12 26.56 27.33 27.24
C LEU A 12 26.50 25.80 27.10
N ILE A 13 26.34 25.05 28.19
CA ILE A 13 26.22 23.58 28.15
C ILE A 13 24.84 23.15 27.61
N LEU A 14 23.79 23.95 27.85
CA LEU A 14 22.45 23.73 27.29
C LEU A 14 22.35 24.08 25.79
N LEU A 15 23.24 24.94 25.27
CA LEU A 15 23.28 25.33 23.85
C LEU A 15 24.21 24.45 22.99
N LEU A 16 25.02 23.58 23.62
CA LEU A 16 25.98 22.69 22.96
C LEU A 16 25.59 21.21 23.00
N SER A 17 24.36 20.90 23.40
CA SER A 17 23.82 19.54 23.40
C SER A 17 22.64 19.38 22.42
N PRO A 18 22.83 19.45 21.08
CA PRO A 18 21.82 18.96 20.15
C PRO A 18 21.95 17.44 20.10
N GLY A 19 21.56 16.76 21.17
CA GLY A 19 21.86 15.35 21.36
C GLY A 19 21.09 14.69 22.49
N ALA A 20 19.81 15.04 22.65
CA ALA A 20 18.85 14.25 23.41
C ALA A 20 17.46 14.77 23.05
N PHE A 21 16.54 13.89 22.69
CA PHE A 21 15.23 14.18 22.09
C PHE A 21 15.24 14.51 20.59
N ALA A 22 16.10 13.86 19.81
CA ALA A 22 15.55 13.21 18.64
C ALA A 22 14.77 12.01 19.22
N ALA A 23 13.44 12.09 19.24
CA ALA A 23 12.70 10.84 19.24
C ALA A 23 13.26 10.03 18.08
N ASP A 24 13.61 8.75 18.33
CA ASP A 24 13.74 7.77 17.26
C ASP A 24 12.36 7.69 16.59
N ASP A 25 12.09 8.66 15.74
CA ASP A 25 10.97 8.65 14.83
C ASP A 25 11.39 7.63 13.80
N SER A 26 11.15 6.35 14.11
CA SER A 26 11.18 5.29 13.12
C SER A 26 10.24 5.79 12.02
N GLY A 27 10.81 6.41 10.98
CA GLY A 27 10.06 7.21 10.02
C GLY A 27 8.90 6.43 9.44
N ALA A 28 7.99 7.07 8.70
CA ALA A 28 6.78 6.46 8.14
C ALA A 28 7.02 5.15 7.32
N VAL A 29 7.29 4.04 8.01
CA VAL A 29 7.67 2.72 7.51
C VAL A 29 6.67 1.76 8.12
N TYR A 30 5.93 1.10 7.24
CA TYR A 30 4.78 0.30 7.61
C TYR A 30 5.08 -1.16 7.31
N PHE A 31 4.74 -2.06 8.24
CA PHE A 31 4.85 -3.50 8.02
C PHE A 31 4.04 -3.92 6.79
N THR A 32 4.71 -4.59 5.84
CA THR A 32 4.08 -5.06 4.59
C THR A 32 4.28 -6.56 4.36
N ASN A 33 4.74 -7.28 5.38
CA ASN A 33 5.05 -8.71 5.31
C ASN A 33 5.98 -9.06 4.14
N GLY A 34 6.99 -8.25 3.82
CA GLY A 34 7.92 -8.52 2.71
C GLY A 34 7.48 -7.99 1.35
N VAL A 35 6.21 -7.60 1.17
CA VAL A 35 5.68 -7.22 -0.15
C VAL A 35 6.26 -5.89 -0.63
N HIS A 36 6.33 -4.88 0.24
CA HIS A 36 6.86 -3.56 -0.09
C HIS A 36 8.09 -3.16 0.71
N ASN A 37 8.46 -3.91 1.75
CA ASN A 37 9.67 -3.73 2.52
C ASN A 37 9.92 -4.96 3.39
N SER A 38 11.12 -5.02 3.99
CA SER A 38 11.50 -6.05 4.94
C SER A 38 11.25 -5.67 6.40
N GLU A 39 10.52 -4.57 6.67
CA GLU A 39 10.22 -4.16 8.04
C GLU A 39 9.50 -5.30 8.76
N GLY A 40 9.98 -5.67 9.95
CA GLY A 40 9.45 -6.81 10.71
C GLY A 40 9.78 -8.21 10.16
N CYS A 41 10.40 -8.35 8.99
CA CYS A 41 10.78 -9.62 8.39
C CYS A 41 12.24 -9.98 8.71
N ASN A 42 12.46 -11.14 9.32
CA ASN A 42 13.78 -11.56 9.78
C ASN A 42 13.90 -13.09 9.84
N GLN A 43 15.11 -13.60 10.10
CA GLN A 43 15.36 -15.04 10.10
C GLN A 43 14.48 -15.83 11.09
N GLN A 44 14.02 -15.21 12.19
CA GLN A 44 13.19 -15.88 13.21
C GLN A 44 11.76 -16.13 12.73
N ASN A 45 11.26 -15.33 11.79
CA ASN A 45 9.96 -15.53 11.15
C ASN A 45 10.06 -15.99 9.69
N GLY A 46 11.19 -16.62 9.33
CA GLY A 46 11.42 -17.12 7.98
C GLY A 46 11.51 -16.01 6.93
N ASN A 47 11.92 -14.80 7.31
CA ASN A 47 11.92 -13.60 6.48
C ASN A 47 10.54 -13.28 5.87
N CYS A 48 9.46 -13.58 6.60
CA CYS A 48 8.09 -13.47 6.10
C CYS A 48 7.82 -14.28 4.81
N ILE A 49 8.59 -15.35 4.55
CA ILE A 49 8.29 -16.28 3.45
C ILE A 49 7.20 -17.23 3.93
N ALA A 50 6.10 -17.26 3.21
CA ALA A 50 4.97 -18.10 3.55
C ALA A 50 5.24 -19.55 3.14
N GLU A 51 5.10 -20.47 4.10
CA GLU A 51 5.25 -21.90 3.83
C GLU A 51 4.19 -22.40 2.84
N ARG A 52 4.55 -23.41 2.05
CA ARG A 52 3.67 -24.09 1.09
C ARG A 52 3.42 -25.51 1.54
N ALA A 53 2.14 -25.91 1.59
CA ALA A 53 1.76 -27.28 1.88
C ALA A 53 1.96 -28.19 0.65
N PRO A 54 2.13 -29.51 0.82
CA PRO A 54 2.10 -30.45 -0.29
C PRO A 54 0.81 -30.31 -1.11
N GLY A 55 0.96 -30.03 -2.41
CA GLY A 55 -0.16 -29.82 -3.32
C GLY A 55 -0.60 -28.36 -3.49
N ASP A 56 -0.01 -27.42 -2.75
CA ASP A 56 -0.21 -25.99 -3.01
C ASP A 56 0.31 -25.62 -4.41
N PRO A 57 -0.35 -24.67 -5.08
CA PRO A 57 0.10 -24.20 -6.38
C PRO A 57 1.44 -23.45 -6.27
N SER A 58 2.20 -23.46 -7.37
CA SER A 58 3.41 -22.64 -7.49
C SER A 58 3.12 -21.15 -7.45
N ASP A 59 4.06 -20.38 -6.91
CA ASP A 59 3.95 -18.93 -6.83
C ASP A 59 3.90 -18.30 -8.23
N PRO A 60 2.86 -17.51 -8.55
CA PRO A 60 2.82 -16.67 -9.73
C PRO A 60 3.89 -15.59 -9.64
N PHE A 61 4.46 -15.25 -10.80
CA PHE A 61 5.33 -14.09 -10.95
C PHE A 61 4.60 -12.97 -11.69
N PHE A 62 4.78 -11.73 -11.24
CA PHE A 62 4.43 -10.58 -12.07
C PHE A 62 5.43 -10.42 -13.22
N PRO A 63 4.97 -10.06 -14.44
CA PRO A 63 5.86 -9.64 -15.50
C PRO A 63 6.76 -8.47 -15.06
N ALA A 64 7.92 -8.31 -15.72
CA ALA A 64 8.89 -7.27 -15.35
C ALA A 64 8.34 -5.86 -15.57
N GLN A 65 7.56 -5.70 -16.63
CA GLN A 65 6.90 -4.45 -17.01
C GLN A 65 5.47 -4.76 -17.40
N TRP A 66 4.52 -4.08 -16.78
CA TRP A 66 3.12 -4.25 -17.13
C TRP A 66 2.30 -3.03 -16.74
N ILE A 67 1.14 -2.96 -17.39
CA ILE A 67 0.12 -1.95 -17.14
C ILE A 67 -1.21 -2.68 -17.07
N SER A 68 -2.05 -2.32 -16.10
CA SER A 68 -3.41 -2.82 -16.03
C SER A 68 -4.34 -1.74 -15.55
N ASP A 69 -5.46 -1.58 -16.24
CA ASP A 69 -6.57 -0.83 -15.69
C ASP A 69 -7.25 -1.69 -14.62
N TRP A 70 -8.01 -1.09 -13.74
CA TRP A 70 -8.81 -1.83 -12.77
C TRP A 70 -10.15 -1.15 -12.49
N THR A 71 -11.12 -1.98 -12.13
CA THR A 71 -12.36 -1.54 -11.50
C THR A 71 -12.30 -1.91 -10.03
N MET A 72 -12.42 -0.91 -9.16
CA MET A 72 -12.41 -1.12 -7.71
C MET A 72 -13.82 -1.18 -7.17
N TYR A 73 -14.11 -2.23 -6.42
CA TYR A 73 -15.32 -2.38 -5.64
C TYR A 73 -14.99 -2.20 -4.17
N ARG A 74 -15.56 -1.18 -3.54
CA ARG A 74 -15.54 -1.02 -2.09
C ARG A 74 -16.86 -1.53 -1.55
N VAL A 75 -16.85 -2.69 -0.91
CA VAL A 75 -18.04 -3.31 -0.32
C VAL A 75 -18.14 -2.89 1.13
N MET A 76 -19.20 -2.17 1.45
CA MET A 76 -19.45 -1.54 2.76
C MET A 76 -20.37 -2.38 3.63
N ASN A 77 -21.31 -3.10 3.02
CA ASN A 77 -22.32 -3.91 3.71
C ASN A 77 -22.31 -5.34 3.19
N ASN A 78 -22.69 -6.30 4.04
CA ASN A 78 -22.78 -7.72 3.70
C ASN A 78 -21.46 -8.34 3.19
N TYR A 79 -20.31 -7.72 3.48
CA TYR A 79 -19.01 -8.13 2.95
C TYR A 79 -18.55 -9.47 3.54
N GLU A 80 -18.96 -9.79 4.77
CA GLU A 80 -18.61 -11.03 5.47
C GLU A 80 -19.16 -12.27 4.77
N LYS A 81 -20.32 -12.13 4.12
CA LYS A 81 -20.96 -13.19 3.32
C LYS A 81 -20.46 -13.22 1.89
N ASN A 82 -19.67 -12.22 1.49
CA ASN A 82 -19.26 -11.98 0.12
C ASN A 82 -17.74 -11.73 0.03
N PRO A 83 -16.89 -12.65 0.54
CA PRO A 83 -15.45 -12.43 0.58
C PRO A 83 -14.84 -12.42 -0.83
N PRO A 84 -13.82 -11.59 -1.08
CA PRO A 84 -13.05 -11.62 -2.33
C PRO A 84 -12.20 -12.90 -2.42
N PRO A 85 -11.75 -13.29 -3.63
CA PRO A 85 -11.89 -12.57 -4.89
C PRO A 85 -13.25 -12.79 -5.56
N TYR A 86 -13.67 -11.81 -6.36
CA TYR A 86 -14.82 -11.87 -7.27
C TYR A 86 -14.52 -11.03 -8.52
N SER A 87 -15.19 -11.27 -9.65
CA SER A 87 -14.94 -10.54 -10.92
C SER A 87 -15.82 -9.30 -11.06
N ASN A 88 -17.01 -9.37 -10.48
CA ASN A 88 -18.00 -8.31 -10.37
C ASN A 88 -18.55 -8.36 -8.93
N PRO A 89 -19.30 -7.33 -8.48
CA PRO A 89 -20.00 -7.41 -7.21
C PRO A 89 -20.82 -8.72 -7.17
N PRO A 90 -20.68 -9.54 -6.12
CA PRO A 90 -21.50 -10.74 -5.97
C PRO A 90 -22.99 -10.45 -6.13
N SER A 91 -23.75 -11.35 -6.75
CA SER A 91 -25.17 -11.14 -7.08
C SER A 91 -26.09 -10.96 -5.87
N THR A 92 -25.59 -11.33 -4.69
CA THR A 92 -26.16 -11.13 -3.37
C THR A 92 -25.99 -9.71 -2.83
N LEU A 93 -25.14 -8.88 -3.46
CA LEU A 93 -24.99 -7.47 -3.15
C LEU A 93 -25.90 -6.62 -4.05
N THR A 94 -26.41 -5.54 -3.48
CA THR A 94 -27.15 -4.48 -4.16
C THR A 94 -26.27 -3.24 -4.33
N PRO A 95 -26.62 -2.28 -5.21
CA PRO A 95 -25.86 -1.03 -5.35
C PRO A 95 -25.74 -0.19 -4.07
N ALA A 96 -26.54 -0.45 -3.04
CA ALA A 96 -26.40 0.20 -1.74
C ALA A 96 -25.29 -0.43 -0.88
N ASP A 97 -24.84 -1.64 -1.21
CA ASP A 97 -23.83 -2.37 -0.45
C ASP A 97 -22.40 -2.04 -0.88
N TYR A 98 -22.20 -1.42 -2.05
CA TYR A 98 -20.86 -1.14 -2.58
C TYR A 98 -20.77 0.16 -3.38
N THR A 99 -19.56 0.70 -3.50
CA THR A 99 -19.24 1.76 -4.47
C THR A 99 -18.24 1.27 -5.50
N VAL A 100 -18.22 1.92 -6.67
CA VAL A 100 -17.33 1.59 -7.78
C VAL A 100 -16.42 2.77 -8.09
N SER A 101 -15.14 2.51 -8.27
CA SER A 101 -14.18 3.46 -8.85
C SER A 101 -13.24 2.77 -9.83
N LYS A 102 -12.35 3.54 -10.46
CA LYS A 102 -11.43 3.08 -11.50
C LYS A 102 -10.04 3.62 -11.28
N GLY A 103 -9.10 3.03 -11.99
CA GLY A 103 -7.72 3.48 -12.02
C GLY A 103 -6.85 2.56 -12.85
N THR A 104 -5.54 2.77 -12.74
CA THR A 104 -4.53 2.03 -13.50
C THR A 104 -3.30 1.80 -12.64
N SER A 105 -2.79 0.57 -12.69
CA SER A 105 -1.53 0.15 -12.11
C SER A 105 -0.46 0.11 -13.19
N TYR A 106 0.73 0.59 -12.86
CA TYR A 106 1.91 0.61 -13.72
C TYR A 106 3.08 0.01 -12.96
N TYR A 107 3.85 -0.84 -13.62
CA TYR A 107 4.97 -1.53 -13.00
C TYR A 107 6.18 -1.60 -13.95
N ASP A 108 7.38 -1.36 -13.43
CA ASP A 108 8.65 -1.50 -14.16
C ASP A 108 9.79 -1.90 -13.21
N THR A 109 10.20 -3.17 -13.23
CA THR A 109 11.31 -3.67 -12.40
C THR A 109 12.68 -3.15 -12.82
N ALA A 110 12.82 -2.67 -14.06
CA ALA A 110 14.12 -2.25 -14.61
C ALA A 110 14.43 -0.77 -14.33
N TYR A 111 13.49 -0.02 -13.74
CA TYR A 111 13.70 1.36 -13.34
C TYR A 111 14.79 1.45 -12.27
N ILE A 112 15.72 2.41 -12.43
CA ILE A 112 16.73 2.76 -11.45
C ILE A 112 16.54 4.24 -11.09
N PRO A 113 16.26 4.59 -9.83
CA PRO A 113 16.19 5.98 -9.39
C PRO A 113 17.48 6.74 -9.67
N ALA A 114 17.38 8.06 -9.87
CA ALA A 114 18.54 8.91 -10.17
C ALA A 114 19.58 8.95 -9.04
N ASP A 115 19.17 8.72 -7.79
CA ASP A 115 20.05 8.65 -6.62
C ASP A 115 20.55 7.23 -6.31
N GLY A 116 20.15 6.23 -7.11
CA GLY A 116 20.58 4.85 -6.96
C GLY A 116 19.97 4.10 -5.77
N ASP A 117 18.99 4.68 -5.07
CA ASP A 117 18.37 4.05 -3.90
C ASP A 117 17.38 2.94 -4.29
N GLY A 118 17.90 1.73 -4.45
CA GLY A 118 17.11 0.56 -4.82
C GLY A 118 16.80 0.52 -6.32
N PHE A 119 15.75 -0.22 -6.67
CA PHE A 119 15.32 -0.41 -8.06
C PHE A 119 13.82 -0.71 -8.14
N GLY A 120 13.28 -0.58 -9.35
CA GLY A 120 11.89 -0.76 -9.68
C GLY A 120 11.08 0.53 -9.53
N ALA A 121 9.99 0.62 -10.29
CA ALA A 121 8.96 1.63 -10.15
C ALA A 121 7.56 1.01 -10.17
N MET A 122 6.67 1.59 -9.36
CA MET A 122 5.24 1.29 -9.35
C MET A 122 4.47 2.60 -9.26
N MET A 123 3.37 2.69 -10.00
CA MET A 123 2.34 3.71 -9.75
C MET A 123 0.98 3.02 -9.71
N GLU A 124 0.22 3.27 -8.65
CA GLU A 124 -1.21 3.01 -8.57
C GLU A 124 -1.94 4.35 -8.70
N HIS A 125 -2.59 4.59 -9.84
CA HIS A 125 -3.36 5.81 -10.12
C HIS A 125 -4.85 5.57 -9.87
N TYR A 126 -5.45 6.40 -9.03
CA TYR A 126 -6.85 6.31 -8.60
C TYR A 126 -7.65 7.48 -9.17
N GLU A 127 -8.72 7.18 -9.92
CA GLU A 127 -9.57 8.19 -10.53
C GLU A 127 -10.74 8.56 -9.61
N LYS A 128 -10.84 9.85 -9.22
CA LYS A 128 -11.93 10.46 -8.43
C LYS A 128 -12.18 9.86 -7.04
N TYR A 129 -11.54 8.76 -6.70
CA TYR A 129 -11.71 8.08 -5.43
C TYR A 129 -10.39 7.44 -5.00
N CYS A 130 -9.72 8.09 -4.06
CA CYS A 130 -8.39 7.73 -3.61
C CYS A 130 -8.39 6.50 -2.70
N LEU A 131 -7.24 5.82 -2.64
CA LEU A 131 -6.99 4.60 -1.88
C LEU A 131 -7.61 4.63 -0.46
N PRO A 132 -8.63 3.80 -0.18
CA PRO A 132 -9.42 3.85 1.05
C PRO A 132 -8.75 3.13 2.26
N ILE A 133 -7.42 3.03 2.29
CA ILE A 133 -6.70 2.54 3.48
C ILE A 133 -6.45 3.64 4.50
N PHE A 134 -6.48 4.90 4.04
CA PHE A 134 -6.26 6.05 4.90
C PHE A 134 -7.56 6.42 5.62
N PRO A 135 -7.51 6.77 6.92
CA PRO A 135 -8.68 7.15 7.72
C PRO A 135 -9.19 8.56 7.34
N ILE A 136 -9.53 8.76 6.07
CA ILE A 136 -9.98 10.01 5.48
C ILE A 136 -11.46 9.84 5.10
N LYS A 137 -12.34 10.56 5.80
CA LYS A 137 -13.80 10.45 5.65
C LYS A 137 -14.28 10.72 4.22
N ASN A 138 -13.65 11.68 3.55
CA ASN A 138 -13.95 12.02 2.17
C ASN A 138 -12.70 11.85 1.31
N ASN A 139 -12.54 10.64 0.78
CA ASN A 139 -11.50 10.29 -0.18
C ASN A 139 -11.97 10.38 -1.65
N ASN A 140 -13.02 11.15 -1.93
CA ASN A 140 -13.50 11.41 -3.29
C ASN A 140 -12.60 12.43 -4.03
N TYR A 141 -11.36 12.05 -4.29
CA TYR A 141 -10.40 12.83 -5.09
C TYR A 141 -9.45 11.91 -5.84
N THR A 142 -8.82 12.42 -6.89
CA THR A 142 -7.84 11.69 -7.70
C THR A 142 -6.48 11.71 -7.02
N CYS A 143 -5.82 10.55 -6.96
CA CYS A 143 -4.50 10.44 -6.34
C CYS A 143 -3.63 9.38 -7.01
N SER A 144 -2.32 9.43 -6.77
CA SER A 144 -1.39 8.37 -7.17
C SER A 144 -0.51 7.97 -6.01
N PHE A 145 -0.36 6.67 -5.82
CA PHE A 145 0.65 6.10 -4.92
C PHE A 145 1.82 5.61 -5.77
N VAL A 146 3.02 6.15 -5.55
CA VAL A 146 4.17 5.94 -6.43
C VAL A 146 5.37 5.45 -5.62
N SER A 147 5.85 4.24 -5.89
CA SER A 147 7.10 3.73 -5.31
C SER A 147 8.22 3.79 -6.35
N LEU A 148 9.34 4.42 -6.01
CA LEU A 148 10.55 4.58 -6.82
C LEU A 148 11.75 4.07 -6.04
N GLY A 149 12.30 2.94 -6.48
CA GLY A 149 13.35 2.27 -5.72
C GLY A 149 12.84 1.86 -4.35
N ASN A 150 13.45 2.35 -3.28
CA ASN A 150 13.01 2.08 -1.91
C ASN A 150 12.07 3.15 -1.32
N LYS A 151 11.71 4.19 -2.06
CA LYS A 151 10.89 5.31 -1.55
C LYS A 151 9.52 5.34 -2.16
N ALA A 152 8.52 5.70 -1.36
CA ALA A 152 7.16 5.92 -1.83
C ALA A 152 6.69 7.35 -1.61
N TYR A 153 5.92 7.84 -2.57
CA TYR A 153 5.35 9.17 -2.63
C TYR A 153 3.86 9.07 -2.85
N PHE A 154 3.15 10.09 -2.40
CA PHE A 154 1.72 10.24 -2.64
C PHE A 154 1.46 11.53 -3.36
N LEU A 155 0.78 11.45 -4.50
CA LEU A 155 0.45 12.58 -5.36
C LEU A 155 -1.05 12.84 -5.34
N THR A 156 -1.44 14.11 -5.38
CA THR A 156 -2.82 14.53 -5.57
C THR A 156 -2.92 15.58 -6.66
N TYR A 157 -4.09 15.78 -7.24
CA TYR A 157 -4.21 16.55 -8.48
C TYR A 157 -5.11 17.78 -8.36
N PRO A 158 -4.74 18.93 -8.95
CA PRO A 158 -5.43 20.20 -8.72
C PRO A 158 -6.94 20.21 -8.98
N GLN A 159 -7.44 19.35 -9.87
CA GLN A 159 -8.86 19.31 -10.24
C GLN A 159 -9.80 18.96 -9.08
N ASP A 160 -9.34 18.14 -8.13
CA ASP A 160 -10.18 17.62 -7.03
C ASP A 160 -9.41 17.43 -5.71
N ARG A 161 -8.16 17.88 -5.62
CA ARG A 161 -7.34 17.84 -4.40
C ARG A 161 -8.03 18.56 -3.23
N PRO A 162 -8.12 17.92 -2.06
CA PRO A 162 -8.59 18.57 -0.84
C PRO A 162 -7.73 19.79 -0.46
N LYS A 163 -8.36 20.86 0.04
CA LYS A 163 -7.72 22.17 0.28
C LYS A 163 -6.41 22.12 1.08
N ASP A 164 -6.36 21.30 2.13
CA ASP A 164 -5.19 21.22 3.01
C ASP A 164 -4.26 20.04 2.69
N MET A 165 -4.46 19.37 1.55
CA MET A 165 -3.60 18.26 1.11
C MET A 165 -2.53 18.80 0.16
N PRO A 166 -1.25 18.46 0.34
CA PRO A 166 -0.19 18.90 -0.57
C PRO A 166 -0.27 18.19 -1.92
N ALA A 167 0.31 18.81 -2.95
CA ALA A 167 0.43 18.19 -4.28
C ALA A 167 1.20 16.87 -4.25
N CYS A 168 2.23 16.83 -3.42
CA CYS A 168 3.07 15.67 -3.18
C CYS A 168 3.57 15.66 -1.74
N CYS A 169 3.69 14.46 -1.18
CA CYS A 169 4.39 14.19 0.07
C CYS A 169 5.15 12.85 -0.01
N MET A 170 6.15 12.66 0.85
CA MET A 170 6.85 11.39 1.03
C MET A 170 5.98 10.48 1.89
N PHE A 171 5.49 9.38 1.32
CA PHE A 171 4.70 8.41 2.06
C PHE A 171 5.57 7.56 2.97
N SER A 172 6.69 7.06 2.44
CA SER A 172 7.59 6.19 3.18
C SER A 172 9.00 6.25 2.60
N PRO A 173 10.05 6.32 3.46
CA PRO A 173 11.43 6.18 3.02
C PRO A 173 11.84 4.72 2.79
N MET A 174 10.96 3.74 3.08
CA MET A 174 11.22 2.31 2.95
C MET A 174 9.96 1.58 2.48
N ASN A 175 9.61 1.82 1.22
CA ASN A 175 8.52 1.17 0.52
C ASN A 175 8.87 1.06 -0.97
N HIS A 176 9.28 -0.15 -1.37
CA HIS A 176 9.58 -0.49 -2.75
C HIS A 176 8.35 -1.04 -3.49
N PRO A 177 8.35 -0.98 -4.82
CA PRO A 177 7.43 -1.74 -5.69
C PRO A 177 7.39 -3.25 -5.33
N PRO A 178 6.23 -3.94 -5.36
CA PRO A 178 6.16 -5.38 -5.12
C PRO A 178 7.04 -6.20 -6.05
N ARG A 179 8.11 -6.81 -5.54
CA ARG A 179 9.06 -7.59 -6.37
C ARG A 179 8.32 -8.67 -7.18
N GLN A 180 8.85 -9.12 -8.32
CA GLN A 180 8.14 -10.10 -9.15
C GLN A 180 7.77 -11.39 -8.39
N SER A 181 8.57 -11.76 -7.39
CA SER A 181 8.37 -12.92 -6.52
C SER A 181 7.49 -12.65 -5.29
N PHE A 182 6.94 -11.46 -5.10
CA PHE A 182 6.34 -11.04 -3.82
C PHE A 182 5.23 -11.97 -3.29
N ILE A 183 4.63 -12.80 -4.14
CA ILE A 183 3.64 -13.81 -3.73
C ILE A 183 4.24 -14.87 -2.78
N GLU A 184 5.55 -15.08 -2.80
CA GLU A 184 6.24 -15.93 -1.82
C GLU A 184 5.96 -15.48 -0.37
N HIS A 185 5.67 -14.20 -0.18
CA HIS A 185 5.33 -13.63 1.11
C HIS A 185 3.87 -13.81 1.54
N LEU A 186 2.98 -14.24 0.65
CA LEU A 186 1.57 -14.41 0.96
C LEU A 186 1.22 -15.90 1.05
N PRO A 187 0.54 -16.36 2.11
CA PRO A 187 0.14 -17.74 2.21
C PRO A 187 -0.98 -18.05 1.22
N TYR A 188 -0.92 -19.24 0.63
CA TYR A 188 -1.97 -19.71 -0.26
C TYR A 188 -3.29 -19.92 0.50
N SER A 189 -4.39 -19.46 -0.09
CA SER A 189 -5.74 -19.61 0.48
C SER A 189 -6.57 -20.56 -0.36
N ALA A 190 -6.63 -21.83 0.05
CA ALA A 190 -7.47 -22.84 -0.60
C ALA A 190 -8.96 -22.47 -0.59
N ALA A 191 -9.44 -21.83 0.49
CA ALA A 191 -10.83 -21.39 0.60
C ALA A 191 -11.17 -20.31 -0.43
N ARG A 192 -10.39 -19.22 -0.49
CA ARG A 192 -10.60 -18.13 -1.46
C ARG A 192 -10.35 -18.58 -2.90
N SER A 193 -9.47 -19.56 -3.11
CA SER A 193 -9.24 -20.17 -4.42
C SER A 193 -10.40 -21.01 -4.93
N LYS A 194 -11.43 -21.29 -4.12
CA LYS A 194 -12.70 -21.89 -4.58
C LYS A 194 -13.67 -20.85 -5.14
N ASN A 195 -13.47 -19.56 -4.83
CA ASN A 195 -14.26 -18.50 -5.44
C ASN A 195 -14.07 -18.50 -6.95
N LEU A 196 -15.01 -17.86 -7.67
CA LEU A 196 -15.00 -17.84 -9.14
C LEU A 196 -14.95 -19.26 -9.73
N ASN A 197 -15.71 -20.19 -9.13
CA ASN A 197 -15.78 -21.60 -9.54
C ASN A 197 -14.41 -22.29 -9.59
N GLY A 198 -13.50 -21.90 -8.72
CA GLY A 198 -12.17 -22.50 -8.67
C GLY A 198 -11.25 -22.09 -9.80
N SER A 199 -11.53 -21.01 -10.54
CA SER A 199 -10.73 -20.56 -11.69
C SER A 199 -9.46 -19.78 -11.29
N VAL A 200 -9.30 -19.42 -10.02
CA VAL A 200 -8.21 -18.57 -9.51
C VAL A 200 -7.37 -19.25 -8.43
N GLN A 201 -6.14 -18.76 -8.24
CA GLN A 201 -5.27 -19.02 -7.10
C GLN A 201 -5.21 -17.73 -6.27
N ALA A 202 -5.66 -17.80 -5.03
CA ALA A 202 -5.67 -16.67 -4.10
C ALA A 202 -4.59 -16.85 -3.03
N TYR A 203 -3.85 -15.78 -2.77
CA TYR A 203 -2.82 -15.69 -1.74
C TYR A 203 -3.13 -14.50 -0.86
N ALA A 204 -3.27 -14.69 0.45
CA ALA A 204 -3.80 -13.64 1.31
C ALA A 204 -3.39 -13.80 2.77
N LEU A 205 -3.15 -12.66 3.42
CA LEU A 205 -3.01 -12.55 4.86
C LEU A 205 -4.32 -12.08 5.47
N ASP A 206 -4.72 -12.75 6.55
CA ASP A 206 -5.76 -12.30 7.46
C ASP A 206 -5.09 -12.00 8.81
N LEU A 207 -4.98 -10.73 9.17
CA LEU A 207 -4.37 -10.29 10.43
C LEU A 207 -5.44 -9.73 11.35
N GLN A 208 -5.33 -10.01 12.64
CA GLN A 208 -6.16 -9.36 13.64
C GLN A 208 -5.51 -8.03 14.02
N SER A 209 -6.31 -6.95 14.08
CA SER A 209 -5.85 -5.67 14.61
C SER A 209 -6.87 -5.05 15.56
N PRO A 210 -6.44 -4.16 16.47
CA PRO A 210 -7.35 -3.38 17.31
C PRO A 210 -8.34 -2.51 16.51
N ALA A 211 -8.02 -2.16 15.27
CA ALA A 211 -8.88 -1.37 14.38
C ALA A 211 -9.85 -2.23 13.55
N GLY A 212 -9.77 -3.56 13.66
CA GLY A 212 -10.54 -4.52 12.88
C GLY A 212 -9.66 -5.56 12.17
N PRO A 213 -10.27 -6.60 11.56
CA PRO A 213 -9.53 -7.57 10.78
C PRO A 213 -8.89 -6.89 9.56
N ILE A 214 -7.61 -7.19 9.31
CA ILE A 214 -6.87 -6.73 8.15
C ILE A 214 -6.80 -7.86 7.13
N LEU A 215 -7.27 -7.57 5.93
CA LEU A 215 -7.13 -8.42 4.75
C LEU A 215 -6.12 -7.79 3.82
N PHE A 216 -5.21 -8.59 3.28
CA PHE A 216 -4.33 -8.19 2.19
C PHE A 216 -4.04 -9.41 1.31
N GLY A 217 -4.41 -9.36 0.03
CA GLY A 217 -4.23 -10.51 -0.83
C GLY A 217 -4.38 -10.23 -2.31
N TYR A 218 -3.89 -11.18 -3.09
CA TYR A 218 -3.92 -11.15 -4.55
C TYR A 218 -4.52 -12.45 -5.07
N ALA A 219 -5.25 -12.36 -6.17
CA ALA A 219 -5.71 -13.52 -6.92
C ALA A 219 -5.16 -13.49 -8.34
N PHE A 220 -4.84 -14.68 -8.85
CA PHE A 220 -4.33 -14.91 -10.19
C PHE A 220 -5.19 -15.95 -10.90
N ASN A 221 -5.35 -15.82 -12.21
CA ASN A 221 -6.00 -16.86 -12.99
C ASN A 221 -5.15 -18.14 -12.96
N LYS A 222 -5.78 -19.31 -12.75
CA LYS A 222 -5.07 -20.60 -12.77
C LYS A 222 -4.44 -20.88 -14.12
N GLN A 223 -5.17 -20.53 -15.18
CA GLN A 223 -4.73 -20.69 -16.55
C GLN A 223 -3.56 -19.74 -16.83
N GLN A 224 -2.45 -20.33 -17.29
CA GLN A 224 -1.29 -19.57 -17.74
C GLN A 224 -1.54 -18.98 -19.14
N SER A 225 -0.83 -17.90 -19.43
CA SER A 225 -0.88 -17.16 -20.69
C SER A 225 0.52 -16.64 -21.06
N GLY A 226 0.70 -16.22 -22.31
CA GLY A 226 1.93 -15.60 -22.79
C GLY A 226 3.14 -16.54 -22.95
N SER A 227 4.28 -15.94 -23.29
CA SER A 227 5.57 -16.62 -23.49
C SER A 227 6.72 -15.74 -22.96
N PRO A 228 7.45 -16.16 -21.91
CA PRO A 228 7.25 -17.38 -21.13
C PRO A 228 5.89 -17.41 -20.41
N PRO A 229 5.35 -18.60 -20.07
CA PRO A 229 4.05 -18.71 -19.42
C PRO A 229 4.01 -17.96 -18.07
N TYR A 230 3.00 -17.13 -17.89
CA TYR A 230 2.71 -16.42 -16.63
C TYR A 230 1.21 -16.47 -16.33
N ARG A 231 0.83 -16.22 -15.08
CA ARG A 231 -0.58 -16.14 -14.68
C ARG A 231 -1.00 -14.68 -14.65
N LEU A 232 -2.12 -14.37 -15.30
CA LEU A 232 -2.67 -13.02 -15.27
C LEU A 232 -3.14 -12.70 -13.85
N PRO A 233 -2.81 -11.51 -13.32
CA PRO A 233 -3.45 -11.04 -12.11
C PRO A 233 -4.95 -10.86 -12.37
N GLN A 234 -5.75 -11.31 -11.42
CA GLN A 234 -7.20 -11.21 -11.47
C GLN A 234 -7.68 -10.07 -10.56
N SER A 235 -7.21 -10.03 -9.31
CA SER A 235 -7.53 -8.96 -8.39
C SER A 235 -6.44 -8.74 -7.34
N PHE A 236 -6.38 -7.51 -6.85
CA PHE A 236 -5.79 -7.16 -5.56
C PHE A 236 -6.93 -6.80 -4.61
N PHE A 237 -6.99 -7.42 -3.45
CA PHE A 237 -8.05 -7.19 -2.47
C PHE A 237 -7.48 -6.97 -1.08
N PHE A 238 -8.08 -6.05 -0.34
CA PHE A 238 -7.60 -5.65 0.97
C PHE A 238 -8.73 -5.07 1.82
N SER A 239 -8.51 -4.98 3.12
CA SER A 239 -9.32 -4.17 4.02
C SER A 239 -8.80 -2.74 4.03
N GLY A 240 -9.67 -1.78 3.76
CA GLY A 240 -9.38 -0.38 4.01
C GLY A 240 -9.65 -0.01 5.47
N ASP A 241 -9.78 1.29 5.73
CA ASP A 241 -10.28 1.74 7.03
C ASP A 241 -11.80 1.51 7.13
N ALA A 242 -12.20 0.54 7.96
CA ALA A 242 -13.59 0.17 8.16
C ALA A 242 -14.37 1.21 8.99
N SER A 243 -13.69 2.14 9.66
CA SER A 243 -14.31 3.07 10.60
C SER A 243 -14.68 4.42 9.99
N VAL A 244 -13.70 5.17 9.48
CA VAL A 244 -13.85 6.54 8.96
C VAL A 244 -14.09 6.52 7.46
N ALA A 245 -13.30 5.77 6.70
CA ALA A 245 -13.45 5.63 5.25
C ALA A 245 -14.57 4.64 4.85
N ASN A 246 -15.09 3.88 5.81
CA ASN A 246 -16.12 2.85 5.62
C ASN A 246 -15.77 1.91 4.45
N ALA A 247 -14.59 1.30 4.51
CA ALA A 247 -14.06 0.44 3.46
C ALA A 247 -13.61 -0.93 3.98
N PRO A 248 -14.51 -1.72 4.61
CA PRO A 248 -14.13 -2.98 5.26
C PRO A 248 -13.55 -4.00 4.26
N ILE A 249 -14.05 -4.04 3.03
CA ILE A 249 -13.48 -4.84 1.94
C ILE A 249 -13.38 -4.00 0.67
N VAL A 250 -12.21 -4.09 0.04
CA VAL A 250 -11.92 -3.49 -1.25
C VAL A 250 -11.38 -4.57 -2.18
N SER A 251 -11.86 -4.60 -3.41
CA SER A 251 -11.35 -5.47 -4.47
C SER A 251 -11.07 -4.63 -5.72
N GLN A 252 -9.81 -4.51 -6.08
CA GLN A 252 -9.35 -3.95 -7.35
C GLN A 252 -9.24 -5.08 -8.36
N ASN A 253 -10.18 -5.12 -9.31
CA ASN A 253 -10.24 -6.17 -10.32
C ASN A 253 -9.54 -5.70 -11.57
N TYR A 254 -8.46 -6.40 -11.93
CA TYR A 254 -7.62 -6.05 -13.08
C TYR A 254 -8.35 -6.30 -14.40
N THR A 255 -8.19 -5.35 -15.32
CA THR A 255 -8.76 -5.32 -16.67
C THR A 255 -7.73 -4.74 -17.63
N ASN A 256 -7.83 -5.07 -18.93
CA ASN A 256 -6.91 -4.57 -19.95
C ASN A 256 -5.41 -4.77 -19.60
N PHE A 257 -5.11 -5.89 -18.93
CA PHE A 257 -3.74 -6.24 -18.54
C PHE A 257 -2.88 -6.39 -19.80
N ARG A 258 -1.72 -5.76 -19.79
CA ARG A 258 -0.76 -5.82 -20.89
C ARG A 258 0.67 -5.75 -20.36
N ILE A 259 1.52 -6.57 -20.94
CA ILE A 259 2.97 -6.47 -20.77
C ILE A 259 3.43 -5.33 -21.68
N ALA A 260 3.69 -4.18 -21.08
CA ALA A 260 4.11 -2.98 -21.76
C ALA A 260 4.95 -2.14 -20.81
N ARG A 261 5.94 -1.44 -21.35
CA ARG A 261 6.72 -0.46 -20.60
C ARG A 261 5.83 0.77 -20.32
N PRO A 262 5.63 1.18 -19.06
CA PRO A 262 4.94 2.43 -18.77
C PRO A 262 5.69 3.64 -19.36
N ASP A 263 4.95 4.67 -19.80
CA ASP A 263 5.52 5.95 -20.20
C ASP A 263 5.90 6.76 -18.94
N PRO A 264 7.20 7.00 -18.68
CA PRO A 264 7.65 7.75 -17.51
C PRO A 264 6.95 9.09 -17.30
N LYS A 265 6.63 9.80 -18.40
CA LYS A 265 5.98 11.12 -18.36
C LYS A 265 4.56 11.05 -17.82
N GLN A 266 3.90 9.92 -18.01
CA GLN A 266 2.55 9.65 -17.49
C GLN A 266 2.59 8.94 -16.14
N THR A 267 3.77 8.58 -15.64
CA THR A 267 3.92 7.85 -14.38
C THR A 267 4.89 8.56 -13.44
N TRP A 268 6.10 8.05 -13.27
CA TRP A 268 7.01 8.44 -12.19
C TRP A 268 7.72 9.77 -12.39
N ASP A 269 7.80 10.31 -13.62
CA ASP A 269 8.32 11.67 -13.84
C ASP A 269 7.40 12.71 -13.18
N GLN A 270 6.13 12.35 -12.91
CA GLN A 270 5.22 13.21 -12.14
C GLN A 270 5.73 13.49 -10.73
N VAL A 271 6.47 12.57 -10.11
CA VAL A 271 7.07 12.79 -8.79
C VAL A 271 8.04 13.97 -8.86
N ALA A 272 8.96 13.96 -9.83
CA ALA A 272 9.91 15.07 -10.01
C ALA A 272 9.21 16.39 -10.39
N ALA A 273 8.10 16.31 -11.14
CA ALA A 273 7.35 17.50 -11.55
C ALA A 273 6.50 18.12 -10.43
N MET A 274 6.01 17.30 -9.48
CA MET A 274 5.03 17.72 -8.46
C MET A 274 5.63 17.87 -7.06
N CYS A 275 6.70 17.15 -6.75
CA CYS A 275 7.33 17.15 -5.43
C CYS A 275 8.39 18.24 -5.33
N PRO A 276 8.46 18.98 -4.20
CA PRO A 276 9.65 19.78 -3.91
C PRO A 276 10.86 18.85 -3.70
N SER A 277 12.07 19.41 -3.76
CA SER A 277 13.32 18.62 -3.60
C SER A 277 13.38 17.82 -2.29
N ASN A 278 12.72 18.30 -1.24
CA ASN A 278 12.53 17.58 0.02
C ASN A 278 11.03 17.58 0.37
N PRO A 279 10.24 16.61 -0.11
CA PRO A 279 8.82 16.56 0.17
C PRO A 279 8.57 16.28 1.66
N PRO A 280 7.58 16.96 2.27
CA PRO A 280 7.23 16.67 3.66
C PRO A 280 6.68 15.24 3.79
N PRO A 281 6.75 14.63 4.99
CA PRO A 281 6.06 13.38 5.25
C PRO A 281 4.55 13.49 5.00
N CYS A 282 3.95 12.42 4.50
CA CYS A 282 2.51 12.35 4.26
C CYS A 282 1.73 12.24 5.57
N GLN A 283 0.78 13.15 5.77
CA GLN A 283 -0.16 13.12 6.89
C GLN A 283 -1.44 12.37 6.50
N LEU A 284 -1.31 11.12 6.06
CA LEU A 284 -2.47 10.32 5.56
C LEU A 284 -3.10 9.48 6.67
N PHE A 285 -2.30 8.90 7.56
CA PHE A 285 -2.77 8.16 8.74
C PHE A 285 -2.96 9.05 9.99
N GLU A 286 -2.27 10.19 10.01
CA GLU A 286 -2.42 11.24 11.04
C GLU A 286 -2.71 12.60 10.36
N PRO A 287 -3.88 12.76 9.72
CA PRO A 287 -4.22 14.00 9.02
C PRO A 287 -4.35 15.20 9.99
N PRO A 288 -4.07 16.45 9.55
CA PRO A 288 -4.28 17.65 10.36
C PRO A 288 -5.69 17.69 10.96
N ALA A 289 -5.90 18.38 12.07
CA ALA A 289 -7.21 18.45 12.74
C ALA A 289 -8.38 18.90 11.81
N SER A 290 -8.12 19.71 10.78
CA SER A 290 -9.12 20.10 9.78
C SER A 290 -9.58 18.93 8.87
N GLN A 291 -8.80 17.86 8.82
CA GLN A 291 -9.03 16.63 8.05
C GLN A 291 -9.21 15.38 8.96
N SER A 292 -8.78 15.45 10.21
CA SER A 292 -8.90 14.42 11.24
C SER A 292 -10.35 14.27 11.69
N ASN A 293 -10.85 13.04 11.73
CA ASN A 293 -12.24 12.74 12.11
C ASN A 293 -12.37 11.59 13.11
N GLY A 294 -11.30 11.22 13.84
CA GLY A 294 -11.34 10.11 14.80
C GLY A 294 -9.98 9.57 15.23
N HIS A 295 -10.00 8.51 16.06
CA HIS A 295 -8.82 7.95 16.71
C HIS A 295 -7.79 7.38 15.71
N LYS A 296 -6.50 7.54 16.08
CA LYS A 296 -5.31 7.16 15.30
C LYS A 296 -5.33 5.70 14.86
N ALA A 297 -5.01 5.43 13.60
CA ALA A 297 -4.73 4.06 13.14
C ALA A 297 -3.38 3.59 13.68
N GLN A 298 -3.39 2.58 14.55
CA GLN A 298 -2.22 2.08 15.26
C GLN A 298 -1.51 0.96 14.46
N TRP A 299 -1.04 1.26 13.24
CA TRP A 299 -0.35 0.23 12.40
C TRP A 299 0.93 -0.32 13.07
N ASN A 300 1.57 0.45 13.95
CA ASN A 300 2.70 -0.02 14.78
C ASN A 300 2.28 -1.11 15.81
N GLN A 301 0.98 -1.30 16.04
CA GLN A 301 0.43 -2.37 16.88
C GLN A 301 0.10 -3.66 16.09
N LEU A 302 0.40 -3.69 14.78
CA LEU A 302 0.27 -4.88 13.93
C LEU A 302 1.45 -5.83 14.01
N MET A 303 2.52 -5.43 14.71
CA MET A 303 3.51 -6.37 15.18
C MET A 303 2.77 -7.42 16.02
N GLN A 304 2.82 -8.68 15.60
CA GLN A 304 2.36 -9.79 16.42
C GLN A 304 2.96 -9.60 17.80
N ARG A 305 2.10 -9.40 18.81
CA ARG A 305 2.53 -9.50 20.20
C ARG A 305 3.14 -10.89 20.32
N LYS A 306 4.39 -10.96 20.76
CA LYS A 306 5.01 -12.23 21.17
C LYS A 306 4.00 -12.95 22.09
N PRO A 307 3.86 -14.28 21.95
CA PRO A 307 3.04 -15.06 22.88
C PRO A 307 3.47 -14.82 24.33
#